data_AF-A0A2G2WU33-F1
#
_entry.id   AF-A0A2G2WU33-F1
#
_cell.length_a   1.000
_cell.length_b   1.000
_cell.length_c   1.000
_cell.angle_alpha   90.00
_cell.angle_beta   90.00
_cell.angle_gamma   90.00
#
_symmetry.space_group_name_H-M   'P 1'
#
loop_
_entity.id
_entity.type
_entity.pdbx_description
1 polymer ?
#
loop_
_entity_poly.entity_id
_entity_poly.type
_entity_poly.pdbx_seq_one_letter_code
_entity_poly.pdbx_strand_id
1 'polypeptide(L)'
;MKRGGQEIYVGPLGRHSCHLIKYFESMHGVSKIKEAYNPATWMLEVTASSQEMMLGVDFADLYKNSDLYKRNKALIAELSTPRPGTKDLHFETQFSQPFWTQCMACLWKQHWSYWRNPAYTAVRFIFTTFIAIVFGTMFWDLGTKVSRSQDLINAMGSMYAATLFLGVQNSSSVQPVVAVERTVFYREKAAGMYSAIPYAFGQVFIEIPYVFVQSVFYGVIVYSMIGFEWTAAKFFWYFFFMYCTLLYFTFYGMMTVAITPNQNVASIVAAFFYAAWNLFSGFIVPRPRIPIWWRWYYWACPVAWTLYGLVASQFGDIQTKLSDDETVEQYLRRYFGFKHDFLGIVAAVIVALPVMFALTFALSIKAFNFQRR
;
A
#
# COMPACT_ATOMS: atom_id res chain seq x y z
N MET A 1 11.28 -1.25 37.41
CA MET A 1 9.80 -1.33 37.44
C MET A 1 9.41 -2.79 37.62
N LYS A 2 8.34 -3.04 38.38
CA LYS A 2 7.73 -4.37 38.53
C LYS A 2 6.81 -4.67 37.36
N ARG A 3 6.47 -5.95 37.18
CA ARG A 3 5.42 -6.40 36.26
C ARG A 3 4.12 -5.63 36.53
N GLY A 4 3.55 -5.01 35.49
CA GLY A 4 2.42 -4.07 35.62
C GLY A 4 2.80 -2.58 35.55
N GLY A 5 4.08 -2.25 35.38
CA GLY A 5 4.53 -0.88 35.13
C GLY A 5 4.68 -0.02 36.38
N GLN A 6 4.66 -0.63 37.57
CA GLN A 6 4.83 0.08 38.83
C GLN A 6 6.31 0.31 39.16
N GLU A 7 6.60 1.49 39.72
CA GLU A 7 7.93 1.87 40.17
C GLU A 7 8.24 1.23 41.53
N ILE A 8 9.44 0.68 41.66
CA ILE A 8 9.94 0.05 42.91
C ILE A 8 11.23 0.74 43.42
N TYR A 9 11.88 1.50 42.54
CA TYR A 9 13.06 2.31 42.83
C TYR A 9 13.22 3.34 41.71
N VAL A 10 13.36 4.61 42.05
CA VAL A 10 13.78 5.68 41.14
C VAL A 10 14.76 6.55 41.90
N GLY A 11 16.02 6.57 41.48
CA GLY A 11 17.06 7.31 42.17
C GLY A 11 18.44 7.06 41.57
N PRO A 12 19.45 7.83 41.99
CA PRO A 12 20.82 7.62 41.52
C PRO A 12 21.34 6.25 41.97
N LEU A 13 22.10 5.56 41.13
CA LEU A 13 22.69 4.27 41.49
C LEU A 13 23.84 4.45 42.51
N GLY A 14 24.57 5.56 42.42
CA GLY A 14 25.81 5.76 43.16
C GLY A 14 26.99 5.00 42.56
N ARG A 15 28.20 5.25 43.08
CA ARG A 15 29.41 4.53 42.65
C ARG A 15 29.27 3.05 43.04
N HIS A 16 29.51 2.15 42.08
CA HIS A 16 29.28 0.71 42.25
C HIS A 16 27.86 0.34 42.73
N SER A 17 26.84 1.11 42.33
CA SER A 17 25.43 0.88 42.68
C SER A 17 25.13 0.91 44.19
N CYS A 18 25.98 1.55 44.99
CA CYS A 18 25.89 1.51 46.45
C CYS A 18 24.56 2.06 47.02
N HIS A 19 23.94 3.06 46.38
CA HIS A 19 22.68 3.62 46.83
C HIS A 19 21.51 2.68 46.57
N LEU A 20 21.51 2.02 45.40
CA LEU A 20 20.51 1.01 45.05
C LEU A 20 20.61 -0.19 46.00
N ILE A 21 21.83 -0.69 46.23
CA ILE A 21 22.08 -1.82 47.14
C ILE A 21 21.59 -1.46 48.55
N LYS A 22 22.02 -0.31 49.08
CA LYS A 22 21.63 0.15 50.41
C LYS A 22 20.11 0.31 50.56
N TYR A 23 19.42 0.76 49.50
CA TYR A 23 17.96 0.89 49.51
C TYR A 23 17.27 -0.47 49.66
N PHE A 24 17.59 -1.44 48.80
CA PHE A 24 16.94 -2.75 48.86
C PHE A 24 17.37 -3.55 50.09
N GLU A 25 18.64 -3.48 50.51
CA GLU A 25 19.11 -4.12 51.75
C GLU A 25 18.53 -3.50 53.02
N SER A 26 18.02 -2.27 52.98
CA SER A 26 17.31 -1.67 54.11
C SER A 26 15.92 -2.27 54.35
N MET A 27 15.38 -2.98 53.36
CA MET A 27 14.09 -3.64 53.48
C MET A 27 14.22 -4.97 54.22
N HIS A 28 13.29 -5.22 55.13
CA HIS A 28 13.33 -6.43 55.94
C HIS A 28 13.14 -7.69 55.10
N GLY A 29 14.04 -8.67 55.26
CA GLY A 29 13.97 -9.97 54.58
C GLY A 29 14.62 -10.03 53.18
N VAL A 30 15.08 -8.91 52.63
CA VAL A 30 15.85 -8.92 51.37
C VAL A 30 17.25 -9.48 51.60
N SER A 31 17.68 -10.44 50.76
CA SER A 31 19.01 -11.04 50.84
C SER A 31 20.10 -10.05 50.44
N LYS A 32 21.16 -9.95 51.23
CA LYS A 32 22.30 -9.07 50.91
C LYS A 32 23.02 -9.51 49.65
N ILE A 33 23.59 -8.55 48.93
CA ILE A 33 24.36 -8.85 47.73
C ILE A 33 25.66 -9.58 48.08
N LYS A 34 26.03 -10.59 47.29
CA LYS A 34 27.30 -11.31 47.45
C LYS A 34 28.45 -10.51 46.85
N GLU A 35 29.65 -10.70 47.40
CA GLU A 35 30.86 -10.10 46.85
C GLU A 35 31.08 -10.54 45.38
N ALA A 36 31.54 -9.61 44.54
CA ALA A 36 31.70 -9.78 43.10
C ALA A 36 30.42 -10.13 42.31
N TYR A 37 29.23 -10.00 42.90
CA TYR A 37 27.97 -10.24 42.18
C TYR A 37 27.47 -8.97 41.47
N ASN A 38 26.83 -9.15 40.31
CA ASN A 38 26.29 -8.04 39.53
C ASN A 38 25.06 -7.42 40.23
N PRO A 39 25.10 -6.14 40.64
CA PRO A 39 23.97 -5.49 41.33
C PRO A 39 22.69 -5.42 40.50
N ALA A 40 22.79 -5.35 39.17
CA ALA A 40 21.63 -5.32 38.29
C ALA A 40 20.89 -6.66 38.30
N THR A 41 21.64 -7.78 38.27
CA THR A 41 21.07 -9.13 38.34
C THR A 41 20.47 -9.39 39.72
N TRP A 42 21.21 -9.07 40.79
CA TRP A 42 20.72 -9.23 42.16
C TRP A 42 19.43 -8.45 42.42
N MET A 43 19.34 -7.21 41.96
CA MET A 43 18.13 -6.40 42.10
C MET A 43 16.91 -7.06 41.45
N LEU A 44 17.05 -7.65 40.26
CA LEU A 44 15.95 -8.37 39.60
C LEU A 44 15.54 -9.64 40.35
N GLU A 45 16.50 -10.33 40.98
CA GLU A 45 16.24 -11.53 41.77
C GLU A 45 15.50 -11.22 43.06
N VAL A 46 15.97 -10.23 43.82
CA VAL A 46 15.36 -9.86 45.12
C VAL A 46 14.02 -9.14 44.98
N THR A 47 13.75 -8.55 43.81
CA THR A 47 12.47 -7.89 43.48
C THR A 47 11.54 -8.73 42.62
N ALA A 48 11.86 -10.01 42.41
CA ALA A 48 11.03 -10.92 41.66
C ALA A 48 9.67 -11.15 42.36
N SER A 49 8.61 -11.43 41.60
CA SER A 49 7.27 -11.65 42.16
C SER A 49 7.20 -12.83 43.14
N SER A 50 8.08 -13.83 43.00
CA SER A 50 8.20 -14.93 43.97
C SER A 50 8.76 -14.44 45.32
N GLN A 51 9.72 -13.53 45.30
CA GLN A 51 10.29 -12.94 46.52
C GLN A 51 9.29 -12.02 47.21
N GLU A 52 8.52 -11.23 46.44
CA GLU A 52 7.43 -10.42 47.01
C GLU A 52 6.40 -11.26 47.75
N MET A 53 5.99 -12.39 47.16
CA MET A 53 5.03 -13.31 47.78
C MET A 53 5.61 -13.98 49.03
N MET A 54 6.88 -14.38 48.99
CA MET A 54 7.59 -14.96 50.14
C MET A 54 7.73 -13.98 51.30
N LEU A 55 8.02 -12.72 50.99
CA LEU A 55 8.18 -11.64 51.98
C LEU A 55 6.84 -11.05 52.44
N GLY A 56 5.75 -11.33 51.73
CA GLY A 56 4.44 -10.75 52.01
C GLY A 56 4.38 -9.23 51.82
N VAL A 57 5.22 -8.68 50.93
CA VAL A 57 5.33 -7.23 50.70
C VAL A 57 5.07 -6.88 49.24
N ASP A 58 4.58 -5.67 49.00
CA ASP A 58 4.60 -5.05 47.67
C ASP A 58 5.70 -4.00 47.60
N PHE A 59 6.74 -4.25 46.78
CA PHE A 59 7.84 -3.30 46.63
C PHE A 59 7.38 -1.94 46.08
N ALA A 60 6.26 -1.89 45.33
CA ALA A 60 5.72 -0.63 44.85
C ALA A 60 5.17 0.23 45.98
N ASP A 61 4.51 -0.37 46.97
CA ASP A 61 3.98 0.36 48.12
C ASP A 61 5.08 0.73 49.11
N LEU A 62 6.08 -0.15 49.29
CA LEU A 62 7.29 0.20 50.03
C LEU A 62 8.00 1.40 49.42
N TYR A 63 8.12 1.47 48.09
CA TYR A 63 8.69 2.62 47.42
C TYR A 63 7.87 3.88 47.65
N LYS A 64 6.54 3.86 47.46
CA LYS A 64 5.68 5.04 47.70
C LYS A 64 5.79 5.59 49.12
N ASN A 65 5.99 4.71 50.11
CA ASN A 65 6.14 5.11 51.51
C ASN A 65 7.56 5.51 51.90
N SER A 66 8.55 5.29 51.02
CA SER A 66 9.96 5.59 51.29
C SER A 66 10.27 7.09 51.27
N ASP A 67 11.33 7.48 51.99
CA ASP A 67 11.86 8.85 51.92
C ASP A 67 12.39 9.20 50.53
N LEU A 68 12.82 8.20 49.75
CA LEU A 68 13.26 8.40 48.37
C LEU A 68 12.11 8.89 47.50
N TYR A 69 10.92 8.29 47.63
CA TYR A 69 9.74 8.76 46.90
C TYR A 69 9.32 10.17 47.31
N LYS A 70 9.32 10.47 48.62
CA LYS A 70 9.03 11.83 49.12
C LYS A 70 9.99 12.87 48.56
N ARG A 71 11.30 12.58 48.53
CA ARG A 71 12.33 13.44 47.93
C ARG A 71 12.11 13.64 46.43
N ASN A 72 11.83 12.57 45.70
CA ASN A 72 11.54 12.65 44.27
C ASN A 72 10.30 13.50 43.99
N LYS A 73 9.23 13.34 44.78
CA LYS A 73 8.02 14.17 44.66
C LYS A 73 8.28 15.64 44.97
N ALA A 74 9.07 15.94 45.99
CA ALA A 74 9.47 17.30 46.30
C ALA A 74 10.30 17.93 45.16
N LEU A 75 11.27 17.17 44.62
CA LEU A 75 12.08 17.61 43.49
C LEU A 75 11.25 17.82 42.23
N ILE A 76 10.28 16.94 41.95
CA ILE A 76 9.35 17.12 40.82
C ILE A 76 8.51 18.38 41.03
N ALA A 77 8.00 18.64 42.24
CA ALA A 77 7.24 19.84 42.53
C ALA A 77 8.07 21.12 42.31
N GLU A 78 9.32 21.14 42.81
CA GLU A 78 10.26 22.23 42.61
C GLU A 78 10.58 22.47 41.12
N LEU A 79 10.86 21.41 40.36
CA LEU A 79 11.21 21.50 38.94
C LEU A 79 9.99 21.74 38.03
N SER A 80 8.78 21.44 38.50
CA SER A 80 7.55 21.68 37.74
C SER A 80 7.16 23.16 37.69
N THR A 81 7.67 23.98 38.62
CA THR A 81 7.48 25.43 38.59
C THR A 81 8.57 26.07 37.72
N PRO A 82 8.22 26.65 36.56
CA PRO A 82 9.19 27.33 35.72
C PRO A 82 9.75 28.56 36.43
N ARG A 83 11.01 28.91 36.13
CA ARG A 83 11.63 30.10 36.72
C ARG A 83 10.86 31.36 36.27
N PRO A 84 10.65 32.35 37.15
CA PRO A 84 10.00 33.60 36.77
C PRO A 84 10.67 34.23 35.53
N GLY A 85 9.87 34.61 34.53
CA GLY A 85 10.36 35.18 33.27
C GLY A 85 10.73 34.17 32.17
N THR A 86 10.66 32.86 32.45
CA THR A 86 10.80 31.83 31.41
C THR A 86 9.46 31.55 30.72
N LYS A 87 9.52 31.20 29.43
CA LYS A 87 8.37 30.79 28.63
C LYS A 87 8.52 29.32 28.27
N ASP A 88 7.41 28.64 28.07
CA ASP A 88 7.40 27.25 27.61
C ASP A 88 8.10 27.13 26.25
N LEU A 89 8.81 26.01 26.07
CA LEU A 89 9.40 25.64 24.78
C LEU A 89 8.28 25.42 23.76
N HIS A 90 8.16 26.32 22.79
CA HIS A 90 7.24 26.20 21.68
C HIS A 90 8.00 25.99 20.38
N PHE A 91 7.64 24.94 19.65
CA PHE A 91 8.13 24.70 18.30
C PHE A 91 7.04 25.11 17.31
N GLU A 92 7.38 25.93 16.31
CA GLU A 92 6.41 26.38 15.30
C GLU A 92 5.84 25.24 14.47
N THR A 93 6.62 24.16 14.28
CA THR A 93 6.24 23.01 13.48
C THR A 93 6.42 21.72 14.24
N GLN A 94 5.52 20.75 13.98
CA GLN A 94 5.65 19.40 14.49
C GLN A 94 6.87 18.66 13.92
N PHE A 95 7.27 18.99 12.68
CA PHE A 95 8.39 18.36 11.97
C PHE A 95 9.50 19.37 11.71
N SER A 96 10.76 18.92 11.77
CA SER A 96 11.93 19.77 11.59
C SER A 96 12.15 20.27 10.15
N GLN A 97 11.50 19.66 9.16
CA GLN A 97 11.67 19.96 7.74
C GLN A 97 10.32 20.26 7.07
N PRO A 98 10.28 21.13 6.05
CA PRO A 98 9.04 21.48 5.35
C PRO A 98 8.49 20.30 4.54
N PHE A 99 7.20 20.36 4.21
CA PHE A 99 6.47 19.28 3.55
C PHE A 99 7.15 18.77 2.26
N TRP A 100 7.61 19.68 1.40
CA TRP A 100 8.23 19.29 0.13
C TRP A 100 9.55 18.53 0.33
N THR A 101 10.37 18.95 1.29
CA THR A 101 11.60 18.24 1.65
C THR A 101 11.30 16.85 2.18
N GLN A 102 10.22 16.70 2.97
CA GLN A 102 9.76 15.37 3.41
C GLN A 102 9.35 14.50 2.21
N CYS A 103 8.61 15.05 1.22
CA CYS A 103 8.20 14.32 0.02
C CYS A 103 9.40 13.83 -0.80
N MET A 104 10.38 14.71 -1.04
CA MET A 104 11.59 14.36 -1.79
C MET A 104 12.44 13.35 -1.03
N ALA A 105 12.58 13.48 0.30
CA ALA A 105 13.29 12.51 1.12
C ALA A 105 12.61 11.14 1.12
N CYS A 106 11.28 11.10 1.19
CA CYS A 106 10.52 9.84 1.08
C CYS A 106 10.67 9.22 -0.31
N LEU A 107 10.59 10.01 -1.38
CA LEU A 107 10.80 9.52 -2.74
C LEU A 107 12.22 8.98 -2.95
N TRP A 108 13.23 9.67 -2.42
CA TRP A 108 14.62 9.20 -2.42
C TRP A 108 14.75 7.86 -1.69
N LYS A 109 14.14 7.73 -0.50
CA LYS A 109 14.12 6.46 0.25
C LYS A 109 13.49 5.35 -0.58
N GLN A 110 12.33 5.62 -1.19
CA GLN A 110 11.62 4.63 -2.00
C GLN A 110 12.42 4.23 -3.24
N HIS A 111 13.10 5.17 -3.89
CA HIS A 111 13.99 4.88 -5.01
C HIS A 111 15.08 3.87 -4.63
N TRP A 112 15.77 4.09 -3.50
CA TRP A 112 16.79 3.15 -3.02
C TRP A 112 16.19 1.80 -2.58
N SER A 113 15.00 1.80 -1.97
CA SER A 113 14.31 0.56 -1.58
C SER A 113 13.98 -0.30 -2.81
N TYR A 114 13.40 0.31 -3.86
CA TYR A 114 13.03 -0.37 -5.10
C TYR A 114 14.25 -0.82 -5.91
N TRP A 115 15.28 0.01 -5.98
CA TRP A 115 16.53 -0.33 -6.66
C TRP A 115 17.25 -1.51 -5.98
N ARG A 116 17.27 -1.54 -4.64
CA ARG A 116 17.92 -2.61 -3.86
C ARG A 116 17.03 -3.85 -3.67
N ASN A 117 15.78 -3.81 -4.11
CA ASN A 117 14.87 -4.95 -4.11
C ASN A 117 14.63 -5.48 -5.54
N PRO A 118 15.65 -6.13 -6.16
CA PRO A 118 15.52 -6.68 -7.50
C PRO A 118 14.48 -7.80 -7.55
N ALA A 119 14.24 -8.51 -6.44
CA ALA A 119 13.25 -9.58 -6.37
C ALA A 119 11.82 -9.07 -6.64
N TYR A 120 11.49 -7.82 -6.29
CA TYR A 120 10.21 -7.24 -6.67
C TYR A 120 10.21 -6.76 -8.12
N THR A 121 11.14 -5.87 -8.45
CA THR A 121 11.15 -5.17 -9.74
C THR A 121 11.48 -6.09 -10.92
N ALA A 122 12.52 -6.93 -10.79
CA ALA A 122 12.96 -7.81 -11.86
C ALA A 122 11.96 -8.96 -12.08
N VAL A 123 11.42 -9.56 -11.02
CA VAL A 123 10.41 -10.62 -11.13
C VAL A 123 9.16 -10.08 -11.82
N ARG A 124 8.67 -8.91 -11.43
CA ARG A 124 7.51 -8.25 -12.06
C ARG A 124 7.74 -8.01 -13.54
N PHE A 125 8.93 -7.56 -13.92
CA PHE A 125 9.31 -7.34 -15.31
C PHE A 125 9.40 -8.66 -16.10
N ILE A 126 10.12 -9.67 -15.59
CA ILE A 126 10.28 -11.00 -16.22
C ILE A 126 8.92 -11.68 -16.42
N PHE A 127 8.07 -11.70 -15.39
CA PHE A 127 6.73 -12.27 -15.49
C PHE A 127 5.89 -11.53 -16.55
N THR A 128 5.96 -10.20 -16.60
CA THR A 128 5.23 -9.43 -17.60
C THR A 128 5.68 -9.78 -19.01
N THR A 129 6.99 -9.88 -19.25
CA THR A 129 7.55 -10.27 -20.54
C THR A 129 7.13 -11.69 -20.92
N PHE A 130 7.18 -12.64 -19.97
CA PHE A 130 6.72 -14.01 -20.19
C PHE A 130 5.23 -14.04 -20.57
N ILE A 131 4.39 -13.32 -19.83
CA ILE A 131 2.95 -13.19 -20.09
C ILE A 131 2.68 -12.53 -21.44
N ALA A 132 3.46 -11.50 -21.80
CA ALA A 132 3.37 -10.84 -23.10
C ALA A 132 3.62 -11.81 -24.25
N ILE A 133 4.66 -12.65 -24.14
CA ILE A 133 4.98 -13.67 -25.14
C ILE A 133 3.86 -14.71 -25.22
N VAL A 134 3.38 -15.22 -24.08
CA VAL A 134 2.30 -16.23 -24.05
C VAL A 134 1.00 -15.69 -24.66
N PHE A 135 0.59 -14.46 -24.30
CA PHE A 135 -0.60 -13.87 -24.91
C PHE A 135 -0.39 -13.52 -26.38
N GLY A 136 0.79 -13.03 -26.75
CA GLY A 136 1.14 -12.72 -28.13
C GLY A 136 1.12 -13.96 -29.03
N THR A 137 1.63 -15.11 -28.56
CA THR A 137 1.57 -16.36 -29.33
C THR A 137 0.18 -16.99 -29.34
N MET A 138 -0.54 -16.95 -28.22
CA MET A 138 -1.88 -17.53 -28.13
C MET A 138 -2.90 -16.80 -29.01
N PHE A 139 -2.76 -15.48 -29.16
CA PHE A 139 -3.64 -14.64 -29.98
C PHE A 139 -2.94 -14.09 -31.23
N TRP A 140 -2.04 -14.88 -31.80
CA TRP A 140 -1.24 -14.52 -32.96
C TRP A 140 -2.10 -14.12 -34.17
N ASP A 141 -1.79 -12.96 -34.76
CA ASP A 141 -2.44 -12.43 -35.97
C ASP A 141 -3.98 -12.47 -35.87
N LEU A 142 -4.49 -11.98 -34.74
CA LEU A 142 -5.91 -11.84 -34.48
C LEU A 142 -6.42 -10.43 -34.82
N GLY A 143 -5.56 -9.42 -34.73
CA GLY A 143 -5.90 -8.01 -34.95
C GLY A 143 -6.29 -7.69 -36.40
N THR A 144 -5.81 -8.48 -37.36
CA THR A 144 -6.10 -8.32 -38.80
C THR A 144 -7.45 -8.94 -39.21
N LYS A 145 -8.00 -9.84 -38.39
CA LYS A 145 -9.22 -10.59 -38.67
C LYS A 145 -10.43 -9.83 -38.14
N VAL A 146 -11.14 -9.15 -39.02
CA VAL A 146 -12.33 -8.35 -38.69
C VAL A 146 -13.55 -8.69 -39.56
N SER A 147 -13.52 -9.83 -40.25
CA SER A 147 -14.55 -10.21 -41.24
C SER A 147 -15.78 -10.87 -40.61
N ARG A 148 -15.61 -11.52 -39.44
CA ARG A 148 -16.70 -12.17 -38.70
C ARG A 148 -16.87 -11.55 -37.32
N SER A 149 -18.11 -11.53 -36.84
CA SER A 149 -18.46 -11.08 -35.49
C SER A 149 -17.67 -11.86 -34.41
N GLN A 150 -17.38 -13.13 -34.67
CA GLN A 150 -16.55 -13.97 -33.78
C GLN A 150 -15.10 -13.48 -33.68
N ASP A 151 -14.53 -12.93 -34.76
CA ASP A 151 -13.15 -12.45 -34.75
C ASP A 151 -13.00 -11.22 -33.83
N LEU A 152 -14.00 -10.34 -33.84
CA LEU A 152 -14.09 -9.19 -32.94
C LEU A 152 -14.27 -9.63 -31.47
N ILE A 153 -15.10 -10.64 -31.21
CA ILE A 153 -15.25 -11.21 -29.86
C ILE A 153 -13.91 -11.82 -29.40
N ASN A 154 -13.20 -12.53 -30.27
CA ASN A 154 -11.90 -13.11 -29.94
C ASN A 154 -10.87 -12.01 -29.64
N ALA A 155 -10.81 -10.95 -30.45
CA ALA A 155 -9.91 -9.82 -30.24
C ALA A 155 -10.22 -9.05 -28.94
N MET A 156 -11.50 -8.86 -28.62
CA MET A 156 -11.88 -8.31 -27.32
C MET A 156 -11.53 -9.27 -26.17
N GLY A 157 -11.69 -10.58 -26.38
CA GLY A 157 -11.34 -11.62 -25.43
C GLY A 157 -9.85 -11.63 -25.09
N SER A 158 -8.98 -11.36 -26.08
CA SER A 158 -7.54 -11.24 -25.85
C SER A 158 -7.20 -10.03 -24.98
N MET A 159 -7.78 -8.86 -25.28
CA MET A 159 -7.63 -7.64 -24.49
C MET A 159 -8.16 -7.81 -23.06
N TYR A 160 -9.30 -8.50 -22.92
CA TYR A 160 -9.91 -8.85 -21.64
C TYR A 160 -9.01 -9.75 -20.78
N ALA A 161 -8.56 -10.86 -21.33
CA ALA A 161 -7.71 -11.81 -20.63
C ALA A 161 -6.38 -11.15 -20.21
N ALA A 162 -5.77 -10.40 -21.12
CA ALA A 162 -4.57 -9.60 -20.86
C ALA A 162 -4.77 -8.62 -19.70
N THR A 163 -5.83 -7.80 -19.77
CA THR A 163 -6.13 -6.76 -18.80
C THR A 163 -6.30 -7.32 -17.39
N LEU A 164 -7.13 -8.37 -17.25
CA LEU A 164 -7.38 -8.96 -15.94
C LEU A 164 -6.17 -9.70 -15.41
N PHE A 165 -5.52 -10.53 -16.23
CA PHE A 165 -4.40 -11.33 -15.76
C PHE A 165 -3.24 -10.42 -15.33
N LEU A 166 -2.82 -9.50 -16.20
CA LEU A 166 -1.72 -8.60 -15.91
C LEU A 166 -2.08 -7.60 -14.79
N GLY A 167 -3.32 -7.11 -14.77
CA GLY A 167 -3.82 -6.22 -13.73
C GLY A 167 -3.80 -6.87 -12.34
N VAL A 168 -4.39 -8.05 -12.20
CA VAL A 168 -4.43 -8.80 -10.93
C VAL A 168 -3.01 -9.14 -10.45
N GLN A 169 -2.11 -9.52 -11.35
CA GLN A 169 -0.71 -9.79 -10.99
C GLN A 169 0.01 -8.54 -10.47
N ASN A 170 -0.13 -7.40 -11.14
CA ASN A 170 0.44 -6.12 -10.69
C ASN A 170 -0.10 -5.70 -9.31
N SER A 171 -1.41 -5.81 -9.11
CA SER A 171 -2.03 -5.52 -7.82
C SER A 171 -1.60 -6.49 -6.72
N SER A 172 -1.44 -7.78 -7.01
CA SER A 172 -1.08 -8.79 -6.01
C SER A 172 0.40 -8.73 -5.62
N SER A 173 1.28 -8.40 -6.58
CA SER A 173 2.72 -8.28 -6.36
C SER A 173 3.11 -7.07 -5.50
N VAL A 174 2.38 -5.96 -5.58
CA VAL A 174 2.68 -4.75 -4.79
C VAL A 174 2.24 -4.87 -3.33
N GLN A 175 1.22 -5.69 -3.02
CA GLN A 175 0.70 -5.87 -1.65
C GLN A 175 1.77 -6.23 -0.60
N PRO A 176 2.61 -7.27 -0.79
CA PRO A 176 3.66 -7.61 0.18
C PRO A 176 4.67 -6.48 0.37
N VAL A 177 5.04 -5.78 -0.70
CA VAL A 177 6.00 -4.66 -0.63
C VAL A 177 5.44 -3.53 0.22
N VAL A 178 4.19 -3.14 -0.02
CA VAL A 178 3.49 -2.11 0.76
C VAL A 178 3.34 -2.53 2.22
N ALA A 179 3.03 -3.80 2.48
CA ALA A 179 2.85 -4.30 3.84
C ALA A 179 4.13 -4.23 4.68
N VAL A 180 5.28 -4.56 4.09
CA VAL A 180 6.60 -4.42 4.72
C VAL A 180 6.93 -2.95 4.95
N GLU A 181 6.81 -2.11 3.92
CA GLU A 181 7.07 -0.66 4.01
C GLU A 181 6.19 0.04 5.07
N ARG A 182 4.92 -0.37 5.19
CA ARG A 182 4.01 0.16 6.21
C ARG A 182 4.51 -0.09 7.64
N THR A 183 5.15 -1.23 7.88
CA THR A 183 5.72 -1.55 9.19
C THR A 183 6.89 -0.63 9.53
N VAL A 184 7.73 -0.33 8.54
CA VAL A 184 8.83 0.64 8.66
C VAL A 184 8.28 2.05 8.89
N PHE A 185 7.30 2.45 8.09
CA PHE A 185 6.60 3.74 8.21
C PHE A 185 6.06 3.97 9.61
N TYR A 186 5.43 2.97 10.23
CA TYR A 186 4.92 3.13 11.59
C TYR A 186 6.02 3.43 12.62
N ARG A 187 7.22 2.86 12.47
CA ARG A 187 8.36 3.16 13.34
C ARG A 187 8.90 4.57 13.10
N GLU A 188 9.03 4.96 11.84
CA GLU A 188 9.52 6.29 11.44
C GLU A 188 8.54 7.41 11.86
N LYS A 189 7.22 7.15 11.74
CA LYS A 189 6.16 8.04 12.23
C LYS A 189 6.18 8.17 13.75
N ALA A 190 6.38 7.07 14.49
CA ALA A 190 6.48 7.11 15.94
C ALA A 190 7.71 7.88 16.43
N ALA A 191 8.80 7.88 15.65
CA ALA A 191 9.99 8.69 15.89
C ALA A 191 9.84 10.16 15.45
N GLY A 192 8.70 10.57 14.88
CA GLY A 192 8.45 11.94 14.44
C GLY A 192 9.27 12.39 13.22
N MET A 193 9.75 11.45 12.39
CA MET A 193 10.66 11.79 11.28
C MET A 193 9.98 12.56 10.14
N TYR A 194 8.75 12.19 9.77
CA TYR A 194 7.97 12.82 8.70
C TYR A 194 6.47 12.49 8.84
N SER A 195 5.61 13.20 8.11
CA SER A 195 4.14 13.00 8.14
C SER A 195 3.64 11.89 7.20
N ALA A 196 2.40 11.43 7.37
CA ALA A 196 1.86 10.32 6.57
C ALA A 196 1.76 10.58 5.06
N ILE A 197 1.47 11.83 4.66
CA ILE A 197 1.21 12.19 3.26
C ILE A 197 2.50 12.17 2.41
N PRO A 198 3.64 12.72 2.85
CA PRO A 198 4.93 12.57 2.17
C PRO A 198 5.35 11.13 1.90
N TYR A 199 5.07 10.21 2.83
CA TYR A 199 5.30 8.79 2.60
C TYR A 199 4.42 8.22 1.50
N ALA A 200 3.11 8.50 1.56
CA ALA A 200 2.19 8.06 0.52
C ALA A 200 2.56 8.64 -0.86
N PHE A 201 2.99 9.91 -0.90
CA PHE A 201 3.53 10.54 -2.10
C PHE A 201 4.74 9.77 -2.64
N GLY A 202 5.77 9.54 -1.83
CA GLY A 202 6.98 8.83 -2.28
C GLY A 202 6.67 7.43 -2.82
N GLN A 203 5.73 6.72 -2.20
CA GLN A 203 5.36 5.36 -2.58
C GLN A 203 4.47 5.30 -3.84
N VAL A 204 3.61 6.28 -4.07
CA VAL A 204 2.83 6.37 -5.31
C VAL A 204 3.72 6.77 -6.49
N PHE A 205 4.57 7.77 -6.30
CA PHE A 205 5.37 8.32 -7.38
C PHE A 205 6.49 7.39 -7.86
N ILE A 206 7.02 6.51 -6.99
CA ILE A 206 8.04 5.55 -7.41
C ILE A 206 7.48 4.48 -8.37
N GLU A 207 6.21 4.10 -8.24
CA GLU A 207 5.58 3.07 -9.10
C GLU A 207 5.39 3.55 -10.54
N ILE A 208 5.15 4.85 -10.74
CA ILE A 208 4.88 5.46 -12.05
C ILE A 208 5.95 5.11 -13.11
N PRO A 209 7.25 5.39 -12.90
CA PRO A 209 8.29 5.08 -13.89
C PRO A 209 8.47 3.58 -14.13
N TYR A 210 8.36 2.73 -13.10
CA TYR A 210 8.50 1.28 -13.27
C TYR A 210 7.34 0.69 -14.07
N VAL A 211 6.11 1.09 -13.76
CA VAL A 211 4.91 0.68 -14.52
C VAL A 211 4.96 1.22 -15.95
N PHE A 212 5.50 2.42 -16.16
CA PHE A 212 5.68 2.97 -17.50
C PHE A 212 6.59 2.07 -18.35
N VAL A 213 7.79 1.77 -17.87
CA VAL A 213 8.73 0.87 -18.57
C VAL A 213 8.10 -0.50 -18.82
N GLN A 214 7.48 -1.09 -17.79
CA GLN A 214 6.78 -2.38 -17.91
C GLN A 214 5.69 -2.34 -19.00
N SER A 215 4.88 -1.28 -19.04
CA SER A 215 3.81 -1.11 -20.03
C SER A 215 4.32 -0.90 -21.45
N VAL A 216 5.47 -0.25 -21.64
CA VAL A 216 6.10 -0.08 -22.96
C VAL A 216 6.53 -1.43 -23.50
N PHE A 217 7.25 -2.22 -22.70
CA PHE A 217 7.71 -3.55 -23.11
C PHE A 217 6.55 -4.49 -23.42
N TYR A 218 5.55 -4.54 -22.52
CA TYR A 218 4.34 -5.33 -22.75
C TYR A 218 3.62 -4.88 -24.02
N GLY A 219 3.42 -3.57 -24.18
CA GLY A 219 2.69 -2.98 -25.28
C GLY A 219 3.33 -3.31 -26.63
N VAL A 220 4.64 -3.09 -26.77
CA VAL A 220 5.37 -3.37 -28.01
C VAL A 220 5.28 -4.85 -28.39
N ILE A 221 5.51 -5.77 -27.46
CA ILE A 221 5.49 -7.22 -27.74
C ILE A 221 4.09 -7.66 -28.18
N VAL A 222 3.09 -7.38 -27.35
CA VAL A 222 1.72 -7.89 -27.58
C VAL A 222 1.08 -7.22 -28.80
N TYR A 223 1.27 -5.91 -28.98
CA TYR A 223 0.72 -5.20 -30.13
C TYR A 223 1.29 -5.74 -31.45
N SER A 224 2.60 -6.04 -31.47
CA SER A 224 3.26 -6.62 -32.63
C SER A 224 2.79 -8.04 -32.94
N MET A 225 2.69 -8.90 -31.93
CA MET A 225 2.36 -10.33 -32.12
C MET A 225 0.87 -10.57 -32.42
N ILE A 226 -0.02 -9.78 -31.80
CA ILE A 226 -1.47 -9.85 -32.12
C ILE A 226 -1.75 -9.31 -33.52
N GLY A 227 -0.88 -8.44 -34.06
CA GLY A 227 -1.03 -7.89 -35.40
C GLY A 227 -2.13 -6.82 -35.46
N PHE A 228 -2.20 -5.93 -34.45
CA PHE A 228 -3.07 -4.76 -34.54
C PHE A 228 -2.60 -3.79 -35.63
N GLU A 229 -3.50 -2.92 -36.09
CA GLU A 229 -3.20 -1.97 -37.15
C GLU A 229 -2.13 -0.96 -36.74
N TRP A 230 -1.01 -0.92 -37.47
CA TRP A 230 0.11 -0.03 -37.15
C TRP A 230 -0.16 1.40 -37.62
N THR A 231 -0.93 2.14 -36.83
CA THR A 231 -0.99 3.60 -36.90
C THR A 231 -0.51 4.19 -35.57
N ALA A 232 0.19 5.33 -35.63
CA ALA A 232 0.71 5.98 -34.43
C ALA A 232 -0.42 6.25 -33.41
N ALA A 233 -1.59 6.71 -33.89
CA ALA A 233 -2.75 6.97 -33.05
C ALA A 233 -3.24 5.71 -32.32
N LYS A 234 -3.48 4.59 -33.03
CA LYS A 234 -3.98 3.34 -32.42
C LYS A 234 -2.97 2.73 -31.45
N PHE A 235 -1.68 2.78 -31.77
CA PHE A 235 -0.63 2.32 -30.87
C PHE A 235 -0.57 3.14 -29.58
N PHE A 236 -0.55 4.48 -29.67
CA PHE A 236 -0.50 5.33 -28.48
C PHE A 236 -1.77 5.23 -27.63
N TRP A 237 -2.94 5.05 -28.24
CA TRP A 237 -4.17 4.75 -27.50
C TRP A 237 -4.09 3.43 -26.74
N TYR A 238 -3.64 2.36 -27.41
CA TYR A 238 -3.46 1.06 -26.77
C TYR A 238 -2.46 1.15 -25.60
N PHE A 239 -1.31 1.78 -25.83
CA PHE A 239 -0.30 2.01 -24.80
C PHE A 239 -0.88 2.82 -23.62
N PHE A 240 -1.57 3.91 -23.89
CA PHE A 240 -2.18 4.78 -22.87
C PHE A 240 -3.18 4.03 -21.99
N PHE A 241 -4.11 3.28 -22.60
CA PHE A 241 -5.10 2.50 -21.84
C PHE A 241 -4.43 1.38 -21.03
N MET A 242 -3.45 0.67 -21.61
CA MET A 242 -2.72 -0.36 -20.87
C MET A 242 -1.93 0.23 -19.71
N TYR A 243 -1.19 1.32 -19.94
CA TYR A 243 -0.41 2.00 -18.90
C TYR A 243 -1.28 2.47 -17.73
N CYS A 244 -2.36 3.21 -18.01
CA CYS A 244 -3.30 3.65 -16.97
C CYS A 244 -3.95 2.47 -16.25
N THR A 245 -4.17 1.37 -16.97
CA THR A 245 -4.73 0.16 -16.38
C THR A 245 -3.78 -0.49 -15.39
N LEU A 246 -2.52 -0.67 -15.77
CA LEU A 246 -1.52 -1.22 -14.87
C LEU A 246 -1.30 -0.31 -13.65
N LEU A 247 -1.35 1.01 -13.84
CA LEU A 247 -1.28 1.98 -12.75
C LEU A 247 -2.45 1.84 -11.77
N TYR A 248 -3.70 1.86 -12.24
CA TYR A 248 -4.83 1.79 -11.32
C TYR A 248 -4.87 0.44 -10.58
N PHE A 249 -4.48 -0.66 -11.23
CA PHE A 249 -4.39 -1.97 -10.56
C PHE A 249 -3.31 -1.96 -9.48
N THR A 250 -2.14 -1.38 -9.77
CA THR A 250 -1.06 -1.23 -8.77
C THR A 250 -1.55 -0.40 -7.58
N PHE A 251 -2.18 0.74 -7.84
CA PHE A 251 -2.66 1.64 -6.79
C PHE A 251 -3.83 1.04 -6.00
N TYR A 252 -4.67 0.25 -6.66
CA TYR A 252 -5.69 -0.55 -6.01
C TYR A 252 -5.07 -1.56 -5.02
N GLY A 253 -4.02 -2.28 -5.42
CA GLY A 253 -3.28 -3.19 -4.54
C GLY A 253 -2.64 -2.48 -3.34
N MET A 254 -2.14 -1.25 -3.52
CA MET A 254 -1.65 -0.43 -2.41
C MET A 254 -2.79 0.01 -1.48
N MET A 255 -3.91 0.46 -2.06
CA MET A 255 -5.10 0.87 -1.32
C MET A 255 -5.63 -0.25 -0.43
N THR A 256 -5.74 -1.49 -0.94
CA THR A 256 -6.27 -2.62 -0.16
C THR A 256 -5.41 -2.91 1.06
N VAL A 257 -4.08 -2.80 0.97
CA VAL A 257 -3.19 -2.92 2.14
C VAL A 257 -3.37 -1.75 3.11
N ALA A 258 -3.60 -0.53 2.62
CA ALA A 258 -3.79 0.62 3.48
C ALA A 258 -5.09 0.59 4.30
N ILE A 259 -6.16 -0.01 3.76
CA ILE A 259 -7.47 -0.12 4.45
C ILE A 259 -7.62 -1.38 5.31
N THR A 260 -6.68 -2.32 5.26
CA THR A 260 -6.79 -3.62 5.95
C THR A 260 -5.67 -3.86 6.97
N PRO A 261 -5.91 -4.67 8.02
CA PRO A 261 -4.91 -4.88 9.07
C PRO A 261 -3.67 -5.66 8.62
N ASN A 262 -3.83 -6.63 7.72
CA ASN A 262 -2.74 -7.50 7.27
C ASN A 262 -2.87 -7.82 5.77
N GLN A 263 -1.78 -8.31 5.19
CA GLN A 263 -1.71 -8.66 3.76
C GLN A 263 -2.75 -9.71 3.36
N ASN A 264 -2.97 -10.75 4.17
CA ASN A 264 -3.90 -11.84 3.83
C ASN A 264 -5.33 -11.32 3.68
N VAL A 265 -5.78 -10.44 4.59
CA VAL A 265 -7.08 -9.78 4.51
C VAL A 265 -7.13 -8.83 3.31
N ALA A 266 -6.04 -8.10 3.02
CA ALA A 266 -5.94 -7.27 1.82
C ALA A 266 -6.16 -8.08 0.54
N SER A 267 -5.53 -9.26 0.43
CA SER A 267 -5.66 -10.15 -0.72
C SER A 267 -7.08 -10.71 -0.87
N ILE A 268 -7.75 -11.06 0.24
CA ILE A 268 -9.14 -11.55 0.22
C ILE A 268 -10.09 -10.44 -0.27
N VAL A 269 -9.97 -9.22 0.28
CA VAL A 269 -10.77 -8.07 -0.15
C VAL A 269 -10.49 -7.75 -1.62
N ALA A 270 -9.23 -7.79 -2.03
CA ALA A 270 -8.84 -7.58 -3.41
C ALA A 270 -9.49 -8.59 -4.37
N ALA A 271 -9.45 -9.88 -4.01
CA ALA A 271 -10.02 -10.97 -4.80
C ALA A 271 -11.53 -10.85 -5.02
N PHE A 272 -12.28 -10.38 -4.01
CA PHE A 272 -13.71 -10.12 -4.15
C PHE A 272 -14.00 -9.11 -5.26
N PHE A 273 -13.29 -7.97 -5.29
CA PHE A 273 -13.47 -6.97 -6.34
C PHE A 273 -12.92 -7.43 -7.69
N TYR A 274 -11.85 -8.24 -7.74
CA TYR A 274 -11.41 -8.83 -9.01
C TYR A 274 -12.51 -9.68 -9.64
N ALA A 275 -13.20 -10.50 -8.84
CA ALA A 275 -14.32 -11.31 -9.32
C ALA A 275 -15.49 -10.42 -9.79
N ALA A 276 -15.78 -9.35 -9.05
CA ALA A 276 -16.81 -8.41 -9.46
C ALA A 276 -16.44 -7.65 -10.75
N TRP A 277 -15.19 -7.20 -10.91
CA TRP A 277 -14.72 -6.57 -12.13
C TRP A 277 -14.70 -7.52 -13.31
N ASN A 278 -14.32 -8.79 -13.09
CA ASN A 278 -14.36 -9.84 -14.09
C ASN A 278 -15.77 -9.99 -14.68
N LEU A 279 -16.79 -10.14 -13.83
CA LEU A 279 -18.17 -10.34 -14.24
C LEU A 279 -18.78 -9.13 -14.98
N PHE A 280 -18.53 -7.91 -14.46
CA PHE A 280 -19.18 -6.69 -14.95
C PHE A 280 -18.31 -5.84 -15.89
N SER A 281 -17.17 -6.36 -16.35
CA SER A 281 -16.27 -5.70 -17.30
C SER A 281 -16.90 -5.44 -18.69
N GLY A 282 -18.03 -6.07 -19.02
CA GLY A 282 -18.68 -5.93 -20.32
C GLY A 282 -18.27 -6.96 -21.36
N PHE A 283 -17.32 -7.86 -21.05
CA PHE A 283 -16.99 -8.99 -21.91
C PHE A 283 -17.89 -10.20 -21.67
N ILE A 284 -17.91 -10.74 -20.44
CA ILE A 284 -18.76 -11.90 -20.07
C ILE A 284 -20.24 -11.55 -20.24
N VAL A 285 -20.65 -10.40 -19.68
CA VAL A 285 -22.01 -9.88 -19.83
C VAL A 285 -21.93 -8.50 -20.51
N PRO A 286 -22.28 -8.39 -21.80
CA PRO A 286 -22.28 -7.11 -22.50
C PRO A 286 -23.21 -6.09 -21.83
N ARG A 287 -22.80 -4.82 -21.79
CA ARG A 287 -23.55 -3.74 -21.12
C ARG A 287 -25.05 -3.70 -21.47
N PRO A 288 -25.48 -3.84 -22.74
CA PRO A 288 -26.90 -3.80 -23.09
C PRO A 288 -27.73 -4.94 -22.47
N ARG A 289 -27.10 -6.10 -22.20
CA ARG A 289 -27.74 -7.28 -21.61
C ARG A 289 -27.77 -7.26 -20.08
N ILE A 290 -27.04 -6.35 -19.44
CA ILE A 290 -27.09 -6.18 -17.98
C ILE A 290 -28.47 -5.62 -17.58
N PRO A 291 -29.18 -6.23 -16.61
CA PRO A 291 -30.42 -5.70 -16.08
C PRO A 291 -30.28 -4.24 -15.64
N ILE A 292 -31.32 -3.44 -15.87
CA ILE A 292 -31.26 -1.97 -15.70
C ILE A 292 -30.79 -1.58 -14.29
N TRP A 293 -31.24 -2.30 -13.25
CA TRP A 293 -30.86 -2.05 -11.86
C TRP A 293 -29.40 -2.39 -11.51
N TRP A 294 -28.70 -3.20 -12.32
CA TRP A 294 -27.26 -3.50 -12.15
C TRP A 294 -26.35 -2.68 -13.07
N ARG A 295 -26.91 -1.93 -14.02
CA ARG A 295 -26.13 -1.22 -15.05
C ARG A 295 -25.24 -0.11 -14.49
N TRP A 296 -25.54 0.45 -13.32
CA TRP A 296 -24.67 1.43 -12.66
C TRP A 296 -23.30 0.84 -12.31
N TYR A 297 -23.23 -0.43 -11.95
CA TYR A 297 -21.98 -1.07 -11.55
C TYR A 297 -21.02 -1.25 -12.72
N TYR A 298 -21.54 -1.44 -13.93
CA TYR A 298 -20.73 -1.42 -15.16
C TYR A 298 -19.93 -0.10 -15.27
N TRP A 299 -20.57 1.03 -14.98
CA TRP A 299 -19.90 2.34 -14.99
C TRP A 299 -18.98 2.57 -13.79
N ALA A 300 -19.19 1.88 -12.68
CA ALA A 300 -18.28 1.89 -11.53
C ALA A 300 -17.06 0.96 -11.73
N CYS A 301 -17.15 -0.02 -12.63
CA CYS A 301 -16.11 -1.02 -12.87
C CYS A 301 -14.93 -0.43 -13.66
N PRO A 302 -13.71 -0.37 -13.09
CA PRO A 302 -12.51 0.14 -13.77
C PRO A 302 -12.20 -0.61 -15.07
N VAL A 303 -12.32 -1.94 -15.04
CA VAL A 303 -12.01 -2.81 -16.18
C VAL A 303 -12.97 -2.58 -17.34
N ALA A 304 -14.22 -2.19 -17.07
CA ALA A 304 -15.17 -1.86 -18.13
C ALA A 304 -14.72 -0.65 -18.96
N TRP A 305 -14.12 0.35 -18.33
CA TRP A 305 -13.55 1.50 -19.01
C TRP A 305 -12.29 1.15 -19.80
N THR A 306 -11.43 0.27 -19.26
CA THR A 306 -10.27 -0.24 -20.01
C THR A 306 -10.71 -0.94 -21.29
N LEU A 307 -11.65 -1.88 -21.20
CA LEU A 307 -12.10 -2.63 -22.39
C LEU A 307 -12.82 -1.75 -23.39
N TYR A 308 -13.64 -0.80 -22.91
CA TYR A 308 -14.23 0.19 -23.78
C TYR A 308 -13.12 0.93 -24.56
N GLY A 309 -12.13 1.47 -23.85
CA GLY A 309 -11.06 2.26 -24.45
C GLY A 309 -10.21 1.47 -25.45
N LEU A 310 -9.81 0.25 -25.08
CA LEU A 310 -9.04 -0.63 -25.95
C LEU A 310 -9.84 -1.01 -27.21
N VAL A 311 -11.08 -1.48 -27.07
CA VAL A 311 -11.88 -1.93 -28.22
C VAL A 311 -12.31 -0.77 -29.11
N ALA A 312 -12.77 0.34 -28.52
CA ALA A 312 -13.21 1.51 -29.27
C ALA A 312 -12.05 2.19 -30.02
N SER A 313 -10.83 2.17 -29.48
CA SER A 313 -9.64 2.75 -30.14
C SER A 313 -9.10 1.88 -31.27
N GLN A 314 -9.18 0.56 -31.16
CA GLN A 314 -8.66 -0.35 -32.18
C GLN A 314 -9.64 -0.60 -33.33
N PHE A 315 -10.93 -0.75 -32.99
CA PHE A 315 -11.94 -1.23 -33.93
C PHE A 315 -13.13 -0.28 -34.12
N GLY A 316 -13.26 0.76 -33.29
CA GLY A 316 -14.44 1.64 -33.29
C GLY A 316 -14.56 2.55 -34.51
N ASP A 317 -13.49 2.74 -35.28
CA ASP A 317 -13.41 3.54 -36.50
C ASP A 317 -13.55 2.72 -37.79
N ILE A 318 -13.64 1.38 -37.68
CA ILE A 318 -13.65 0.48 -38.83
C ILE A 318 -15.05 0.39 -39.44
N GLN A 319 -15.17 0.77 -40.72
CA GLN A 319 -16.42 0.74 -41.50
C GLN A 319 -16.58 -0.52 -42.36
N THR A 320 -15.62 -1.45 -42.31
CA THR A 320 -15.67 -2.69 -43.07
C THR A 320 -16.91 -3.49 -42.70
N LYS A 321 -17.62 -4.02 -43.70
CA LYS A 321 -18.78 -4.88 -43.51
C LYS A 321 -18.37 -6.25 -42.98
N LEU A 322 -19.08 -6.69 -41.95
CA LEU A 322 -19.03 -8.06 -41.44
C LEU A 322 -19.82 -8.98 -42.38
N SER A 323 -19.64 -10.30 -42.18
CA SER A 323 -20.39 -11.33 -42.90
C SER A 323 -21.92 -11.22 -42.73
N ASP A 324 -22.38 -10.51 -41.71
CA ASP A 324 -23.80 -10.27 -41.39
C ASP A 324 -24.34 -8.93 -41.97
N ASP A 325 -23.65 -8.35 -42.96
CA ASP A 325 -23.97 -7.09 -43.68
C ASP A 325 -24.00 -5.79 -42.83
N GLU A 326 -23.70 -5.87 -41.53
CA GLU A 326 -23.46 -4.72 -40.64
C GLU A 326 -21.98 -4.30 -40.60
N THR A 327 -21.67 -3.03 -40.34
CA THR A 327 -20.26 -2.58 -40.18
C THR A 327 -19.69 -2.97 -38.81
N VAL A 328 -18.37 -3.06 -38.70
CA VAL A 328 -17.69 -3.31 -37.40
C VAL A 328 -18.13 -2.28 -36.35
N GLU A 329 -18.17 -0.99 -36.70
CA GLU A 329 -18.69 0.06 -35.80
C GLU A 329 -20.14 -0.23 -35.35
N GLN A 330 -21.03 -0.56 -36.29
CA GLN A 330 -22.44 -0.85 -35.98
C GLN A 330 -22.57 -2.04 -35.03
N TYR A 331 -21.79 -3.11 -35.25
CA TYR A 331 -21.77 -4.27 -34.37
C TYR A 331 -21.31 -3.91 -32.96
N LEU A 332 -20.20 -3.19 -32.81
CA LEU A 332 -19.68 -2.76 -31.51
C LEU A 332 -20.68 -1.88 -30.76
N ARG A 333 -21.39 -1.01 -31.47
CA ARG A 333 -22.43 -0.16 -30.91
C ARG A 333 -23.68 -0.93 -30.50
N ARG A 334 -24.11 -1.91 -31.30
CA ARG A 334 -25.31 -2.73 -31.03
C ARG A 334 -25.06 -3.72 -29.88
N TYR A 335 -23.96 -4.47 -29.95
CA TYR A 335 -23.69 -5.59 -29.04
C TYR A 335 -23.05 -5.15 -27.72
N PHE A 336 -22.00 -4.32 -27.77
CA PHE A 336 -21.28 -3.85 -26.58
C PHE A 336 -21.71 -2.46 -26.11
N GLY A 337 -22.30 -1.66 -27.00
CA GLY A 337 -22.66 -0.27 -26.69
C GLY A 337 -21.47 0.68 -26.75
N PHE A 338 -20.40 0.31 -27.46
CA PHE A 338 -19.22 1.13 -27.64
C PHE A 338 -19.42 2.13 -28.79
N LYS A 339 -18.89 3.33 -28.59
CA LYS A 339 -18.94 4.46 -29.53
C LYS A 339 -17.56 5.08 -29.56
N HIS A 340 -17.01 5.27 -30.76
CA HIS A 340 -15.68 5.87 -30.94
C HIS A 340 -15.65 7.32 -30.44
N ASP A 341 -16.70 8.12 -30.68
CA ASP A 341 -16.79 9.51 -30.20
C ASP A 341 -16.69 9.68 -28.68
N PHE A 342 -16.94 8.61 -27.92
CA PHE A 342 -16.88 8.64 -26.46
C PHE A 342 -15.45 8.45 -25.90
N LEU A 343 -14.46 8.23 -26.77
CA LEU A 343 -13.08 7.91 -26.37
C LEU A 343 -12.47 8.95 -25.42
N GLY A 344 -12.70 10.24 -25.67
CA GLY A 344 -12.17 11.31 -24.82
C GLY A 344 -12.66 11.23 -23.37
N ILE A 345 -13.94 10.87 -23.17
CA ILE A 345 -14.52 10.70 -21.84
C ILE A 345 -13.94 9.44 -21.17
N VAL A 346 -13.82 8.35 -21.93
CA VAL A 346 -13.20 7.10 -21.44
C VAL A 346 -11.76 7.35 -21.00
N ALA A 347 -11.00 8.15 -21.75
CA ALA A 347 -9.64 8.54 -21.40
C ALA A 347 -9.57 9.38 -20.12
N ALA A 348 -10.50 10.33 -19.93
CA ALA A 348 -10.56 11.12 -18.70
C ALA A 348 -10.85 10.22 -17.47
N VAL A 349 -11.79 9.29 -17.60
CA VAL A 349 -12.12 8.34 -16.52
C VAL A 349 -10.96 7.41 -16.21
N ILE A 350 -10.26 6.89 -17.24
CA ILE A 350 -9.12 5.99 -17.04
C ILE A 350 -7.97 6.65 -16.26
N VAL A 351 -7.79 7.97 -16.41
CA VAL A 351 -6.79 8.75 -15.66
C VAL A 351 -7.28 9.07 -14.25
N ALA A 352 -8.57 9.32 -14.06
CA ALA A 352 -9.15 9.59 -12.75
C ALA A 352 -9.06 8.37 -11.80
N LEU A 353 -9.12 7.15 -12.34
CA LEU A 353 -9.09 5.91 -11.55
C LEU A 353 -7.79 5.71 -10.74
N PRO A 354 -6.57 5.78 -11.34
CA PRO A 354 -5.32 5.78 -10.58
C PRO A 354 -5.30 6.89 -9.52
N VAL A 355 -5.68 8.11 -9.87
CA VAL A 355 -5.69 9.24 -8.92
C VAL A 355 -6.59 8.95 -7.72
N MET A 356 -7.80 8.42 -7.96
CA MET A 356 -8.74 8.04 -6.92
C MET A 356 -8.18 6.96 -5.98
N PHE A 357 -7.58 5.90 -6.52
CA PHE A 357 -6.96 4.85 -5.69
C PHE A 357 -5.74 5.37 -4.91
N ALA A 358 -4.90 6.21 -5.52
CA ALA A 358 -3.75 6.84 -4.87
C ALA A 358 -4.16 7.78 -3.73
N LEU A 359 -5.21 8.59 -3.94
CA LEU A 359 -5.76 9.46 -2.89
C LEU A 359 -6.35 8.63 -1.75
N THR A 360 -7.10 7.58 -2.07
CA THR A 360 -7.67 6.68 -1.06
C THR A 360 -6.57 5.99 -0.26
N PHE A 361 -5.49 5.54 -0.91
CA PHE A 361 -4.29 5.01 -0.25
C PHE A 361 -3.68 6.05 0.71
N ALA A 362 -3.43 7.28 0.26
CA ALA A 362 -2.82 8.33 1.07
C ALA A 362 -3.68 8.70 2.29
N LEU A 363 -4.99 8.84 2.12
CA LEU A 363 -5.93 9.14 3.19
C LEU A 363 -6.02 7.97 4.19
N SER A 364 -6.05 6.73 3.70
CA SER A 364 -6.15 5.53 4.52
C SER A 364 -4.92 5.32 5.40
N ILE A 365 -3.71 5.51 4.85
CA ILE A 365 -2.46 5.45 5.62
C ILE A 365 -2.39 6.55 6.69
N LYS A 366 -3.00 7.70 6.44
CA LYS A 366 -3.09 8.79 7.43
C LYS A 366 -4.09 8.45 8.54
N ALA A 367 -5.27 7.94 8.19
CA ALA A 367 -6.40 7.76 9.09
C ALA A 367 -6.33 6.46 9.91
N PHE A 368 -5.90 5.35 9.30
CA PHE A 368 -5.86 4.05 9.97
C PHE A 368 -4.51 3.78 10.61
N ASN A 369 -4.53 3.17 11.81
CA ASN A 369 -3.36 2.62 12.46
C ASN A 369 -3.65 1.18 12.89
N PHE A 370 -2.92 0.23 12.30
CA PHE A 370 -3.07 -1.19 12.56
C PHE A 370 -1.94 -1.78 13.43
N GLN A 371 -1.13 -0.95 14.09
CA GLN A 371 -0.16 -1.44 15.06
C GLN A 371 -0.88 -2.12 16.23
N ARG A 372 -0.61 -3.41 16.44
CA ARG A 372 -0.90 -4.08 17.71
C ARG A 372 0.29 -3.84 18.65
N ARG A 373 0.00 -3.37 19.86
CA ARG A 373 0.99 -3.21 20.94
C ARG A 373 1.46 -4.56 21.45
#